data_AF-T1CSN8-F1
#
_entry.id   AF-T1CSN8-F1
#
_cell.length_a   1.000
_cell.length_b   1.000
_cell.length_c   1.000
_cell.angle_alpha   90.00
_cell.angle_beta   90.00
_cell.angle_gamma   90.00
#
_symmetry.space_group_name_H-M   'P 1'
#
loop_
_entity.id
_entity.type
_entity.pdbx_description
1 polymer ?
#
loop_
_entity_poly.entity_id
_entity_poly.type
_entity_poly.pdbx_seq_one_letter_code
_entity_poly.pdbx_strand_id
1 'polypeptide(L)'
;MVVGSCPPESHLPQWVLDSGVPAVDASGQHIFENVLPRVLTDDQATGRLAVDYFFNRGFRHLVFYGIRKYHWADLRWRGLEARARELGLAARRFDKQGMDIEDREGKTPDAAARWLRNLEKPTAI
;
A
#
# COMPACT_ATOMS: atom_id res chain seq x y z
N MET A 1 -3.29 -26.56 9.78
CA MET A 1 -2.87 -25.31 9.13
C MET A 1 -2.28 -24.42 10.21
N VAL A 2 -0.97 -24.20 10.19
CA VAL A 2 -0.31 -23.27 11.14
C VAL A 2 -0.34 -21.89 10.50
N VAL A 3 -0.96 -20.92 11.16
CA VAL A 3 -0.93 -19.51 10.77
C VAL A 3 -0.02 -18.81 11.74
N GLY A 4 1.14 -18.35 11.26
CA GLY A 4 2.09 -17.54 12.03
C GLY A 4 2.14 -16.13 11.48
N SER A 5 2.21 -15.13 12.37
CA SER A 5 2.51 -13.76 11.98
C SER A 5 4.03 -13.59 11.84
N CYS A 6 4.45 -12.93 10.76
CA CYS A 6 5.83 -12.51 10.61
C CYS A 6 6.06 -11.26 11.49
N PRO A 7 7.04 -11.24 12.40
CA PRO A 7 7.45 -10.01 13.07
C PRO A 7 7.94 -8.99 12.03
N PRO A 8 8.00 -7.69 12.38
CA PRO A 8 8.24 -6.58 11.43
C PRO A 8 9.64 -6.55 10.80
N GLU A 9 10.45 -7.59 11.01
CA GLU A 9 11.80 -7.75 10.50
C GLU A 9 11.77 -8.25 9.06
N SER A 10 12.77 -7.85 8.28
CA SER A 10 12.89 -8.11 6.83
C SER A 10 13.34 -9.53 6.48
N HIS A 11 13.09 -10.52 7.34
CA HIS A 11 13.44 -11.92 7.08
C HIS A 11 12.26 -12.85 7.37
N LEU A 12 12.16 -13.92 6.58
CA LEU A 12 11.21 -15.00 6.84
C LEU A 12 11.54 -15.62 8.21
N PRO A 13 10.57 -15.86 9.10
CA PRO A 13 10.89 -16.41 10.41
C PRO A 13 11.52 -17.81 10.26
N GLN A 14 12.72 -17.99 10.82
CA GLN A 14 13.48 -19.24 10.67
C GLN A 14 12.69 -20.47 11.16
N TRP A 15 11.84 -20.30 12.18
CA TRP A 15 10.98 -21.38 12.67
C TRP A 15 10.02 -21.95 11.61
N VAL A 16 9.64 -21.16 10.60
CA VAL A 16 8.79 -21.64 9.49
C VAL A 16 9.58 -22.65 8.66
N LEU A 17 10.85 -22.35 8.38
CA LEU A 17 11.75 -23.23 7.64
C LEU A 17 12.08 -24.49 8.44
N ASP A 18 12.34 -24.34 9.74
CA ASP A 18 12.71 -25.43 10.63
C ASP A 18 11.52 -26.37 10.96
N SER A 19 10.28 -25.94 10.70
CA SER A 19 9.08 -26.72 11.01
C SER A 19 8.93 -27.99 10.18
N GLY A 20 9.58 -28.08 9.01
CA GLY A 20 9.41 -29.17 8.06
C GLY A 20 8.01 -29.26 7.43
N VAL A 21 7.13 -28.28 7.69
CA VAL A 21 5.78 -28.22 7.14
C VAL A 21 5.79 -27.41 5.83
N PRO A 22 5.12 -27.87 4.76
CA PRO A 22 4.95 -27.07 3.55
C PRO A 22 4.29 -25.72 3.86
N ALA A 23 4.91 -24.63 3.41
CA ALA A 23 4.47 -23.26 3.69
C ALA A 23 4.41 -22.42 2.40
N VAL A 24 3.51 -21.43 2.41
CA VAL A 24 3.34 -20.42 1.37
C VAL A 24 3.29 -19.04 2.04
N ASP A 25 3.97 -18.06 1.47
CA ASP A 25 3.86 -16.67 1.92
C ASP A 25 2.75 -15.93 1.13
N ALA A 26 1.78 -15.41 1.87
CA ALA A 26 0.66 -14.64 1.34
C ALA A 26 0.58 -13.21 1.94
N SER A 27 1.67 -12.74 2.58
CA SER A 27 1.68 -11.46 3.28
C SER A 27 1.83 -10.26 2.32
N GLY A 28 2.66 -10.40 1.27
CA GLY A 28 3.01 -9.32 0.35
C GLY A 28 3.72 -8.12 1.00
N GLN A 29 4.11 -8.23 2.27
CA GLN A 29 4.69 -7.12 3.03
C GLN A 29 6.19 -6.95 2.79
N HIS A 30 6.88 -8.06 2.53
CA HIS A 30 8.33 -8.12 2.38
C HIS A 30 8.72 -8.88 1.10
N ILE A 31 9.76 -8.41 0.43
CA ILE A 31 10.43 -9.17 -0.63
C ILE A 31 11.62 -9.86 0.03
N PHE A 32 11.45 -11.12 0.40
CA PHE A 32 12.58 -11.95 0.81
C PHE A 32 13.32 -12.43 -0.44
N GLU A 33 14.64 -12.63 -0.37
CA GLU A 33 15.46 -13.22 -1.45
C GLU A 33 15.22 -14.75 -1.63
N ASN A 34 14.04 -15.22 -1.21
CA ASN A 34 13.39 -16.53 -1.35
C ASN A 34 13.92 -17.73 -0.55
N VAL A 35 12.96 -18.39 0.11
CA VAL A 35 12.92 -19.86 0.32
C VAL A 35 11.49 -20.45 0.08
N LEU A 36 10.41 -19.65 0.13
CA LEU A 36 9.02 -20.14 0.01
C LEU A 36 8.28 -19.71 -1.27
N PRO A 37 7.36 -20.54 -1.80
CA PRO A 37 6.37 -20.11 -2.80
C PRO A 37 5.48 -18.97 -2.26
N ARG A 38 5.03 -18.09 -3.16
CA ARG A 38 4.26 -16.89 -2.81
C ARG A 38 2.96 -16.78 -3.57
N VAL A 39 1.91 -16.31 -2.88
CA VAL A 39 0.63 -15.92 -3.48
C VAL A 39 0.40 -14.45 -3.15
N LEU A 40 0.57 -13.58 -4.13
CA LEU A 40 0.51 -12.13 -3.97
C LEU A 40 -0.65 -11.54 -4.75
N THR A 41 -1.13 -10.38 -4.28
CA THR A 41 -2.07 -9.56 -5.04
C THR A 41 -1.33 -8.90 -6.21
N ASP A 42 -1.98 -8.77 -7.37
CA ASP A 42 -1.49 -7.86 -8.41
C ASP A 42 -1.79 -6.41 -8.01
N ASP A 43 -0.87 -5.86 -7.23
CA ASP A 43 -0.98 -4.51 -6.69
C ASP A 43 -0.92 -3.44 -7.79
N GLN A 44 -0.21 -3.67 -8.90
CA GLN A 44 -0.23 -2.74 -10.02
C GLN A 44 -1.60 -2.72 -10.70
N ALA A 45 -2.18 -3.89 -11.00
CA ALA A 45 -3.53 -3.97 -11.54
C ALA A 45 -4.57 -3.36 -10.58
N THR A 46 -4.38 -3.53 -9.28
CA THR A 46 -5.23 -2.91 -8.25
C THR A 46 -5.20 -1.38 -8.35
N GLY A 47 -4.02 -0.78 -8.47
CA GLY A 47 -3.88 0.67 -8.67
C GLY A 47 -4.56 1.17 -9.93
N ARG A 48 -4.40 0.45 -11.05
CA ARG A 48 -5.05 0.78 -12.32
C ARG A 48 -6.59 0.73 -12.20
N LEU A 49 -7.11 -0.31 -11.55
CA LEU A 49 -8.54 -0.51 -11.35
C LEU A 49 -9.18 0.62 -10.55
N ALA A 50 -8.49 1.14 -9.52
CA ALA A 50 -8.98 2.27 -8.73
C ALA A 50 -9.16 3.53 -9.59
N VAL A 51 -8.22 3.81 -10.51
CA VAL A 51 -8.34 4.94 -11.44
C VAL A 51 -9.54 4.78 -12.36
N ASP A 52 -9.70 3.61 -12.97
CA ASP A 52 -10.83 3.34 -13.87
C ASP A 52 -12.17 3.53 -13.13
N TYR A 53 -12.26 3.06 -11.89
CA TYR A 53 -13.44 3.19 -11.05
C TYR A 53 -13.83 4.65 -10.79
N PHE A 54 -12.86 5.49 -10.40
CA PHE A 54 -13.10 6.91 -10.10
C PHE A 54 -13.30 7.76 -11.34
N PHE A 55 -12.54 7.51 -12.41
CA PHE A 55 -12.68 8.20 -13.68
C PHE A 55 -14.09 8.04 -14.26
N ASN A 56 -14.61 6.81 -14.25
CA ASN A 56 -15.97 6.49 -14.69
C ASN A 56 -17.07 7.15 -13.85
N ARG A 57 -16.73 7.71 -12.69
CA ARG A 57 -17.63 8.48 -11.80
C ARG A 57 -17.45 9.99 -11.90
N GLY A 58 -16.65 10.46 -12.86
CA GLY A 58 -16.45 11.89 -13.11
C GLY A 58 -15.33 12.53 -12.30
N PHE A 59 -14.59 11.79 -11.47
CA PHE A 59 -13.42 12.34 -10.78
C PHE A 59 -12.29 12.64 -11.77
N ARG A 60 -11.58 13.74 -11.52
CA ARG A 60 -10.44 14.20 -12.34
C ARG A 60 -9.18 14.46 -11.53
N HIS A 61 -9.33 14.73 -10.23
CA HIS A 61 -8.25 14.90 -9.28
C HIS A 61 -8.10 13.60 -8.49
N LEU A 62 -6.93 12.97 -8.60
CA LEU A 62 -6.63 11.71 -7.93
C LEU A 62 -5.52 11.94 -6.92
N VAL A 63 -5.66 11.36 -5.73
CA VAL A 63 -4.57 11.27 -4.78
C VAL A 63 -4.43 9.85 -4.27
N PHE A 64 -3.23 9.51 -3.82
CA PHE A 64 -2.94 8.23 -3.18
C PHE A 64 -2.40 8.50 -1.79
N TYR A 65 -3.07 7.96 -0.78
CA TYR A 65 -2.59 7.97 0.59
C TYR A 65 -1.91 6.63 0.89
N GLY A 66 -0.58 6.66 1.02
CA GLY A 66 0.26 5.47 1.10
C GLY A 66 1.05 5.33 2.40
N ILE A 67 1.71 4.17 2.55
CA ILE A 67 2.71 3.93 3.59
C ILE A 67 3.97 3.42 2.89
N ARG A 68 5.02 4.25 2.84
CA ARG A 68 6.25 3.98 2.08
C ARG A 68 7.02 2.73 2.53
N LYS A 69 6.76 2.23 3.74
CA LYS A 69 7.41 1.02 4.28
C LYS A 69 7.06 -0.25 3.47
N TYR A 70 5.91 -0.29 2.81
CA TYR A 70 5.43 -1.53 2.20
C TYR A 70 5.52 -1.52 0.68
N HIS A 71 6.05 -2.61 0.12
CA HIS A 71 6.23 -2.74 -1.33
C HIS A 71 4.91 -2.70 -2.10
N TRP A 72 3.85 -3.30 -1.56
CA TRP A 72 2.51 -3.27 -2.17
C TRP A 72 2.00 -1.83 -2.35
N ALA A 73 2.33 -0.90 -1.45
CA ALA A 73 1.89 0.49 -1.54
C ALA A 73 2.54 1.19 -2.73
N ASP A 74 3.82 0.92 -2.98
CA ASP A 74 4.55 1.44 -4.14
C ASP A 74 4.02 0.85 -5.45
N LEU A 75 3.71 -0.45 -5.49
CA LEU A 75 3.15 -1.08 -6.68
C LEU A 75 1.76 -0.54 -7.02
N ARG A 76 0.89 -0.36 -6.03
CA ARG A 76 -0.42 0.29 -6.21
C ARG A 76 -0.28 1.72 -6.70
N TRP A 77 0.62 2.50 -6.12
CA TRP A 77 0.92 3.84 -6.60
C TRP A 77 1.34 3.84 -8.06
N ARG A 78 2.28 2.97 -8.45
CA ARG A 78 2.76 2.88 -9.84
C ARG A 78 1.63 2.53 -10.82
N GLY A 79 0.78 1.58 -10.45
CA GLY A 79 -0.40 1.23 -11.25
C GLY A 79 -1.36 2.40 -11.42
N LEU A 80 -1.66 3.11 -10.32
CA LEU A 80 -2.51 4.29 -10.31
C LEU A 80 -1.92 5.41 -11.16
N GLU A 81 -0.66 5.77 -10.94
CA GLU A 81 0.04 6.85 -11.64
C GLU A 81 0.11 6.57 -13.15
N ALA A 82 0.46 5.34 -13.53
CA ALA A 82 0.49 4.94 -14.93
C ALA A 82 -0.89 5.07 -15.59
N ARG A 83 -1.94 4.58 -14.94
CA ARG A 83 -3.31 4.64 -15.48
C ARG A 83 -3.87 6.06 -15.51
N ALA A 84 -3.58 6.87 -14.50
CA ALA A 84 -3.95 8.29 -14.48
C ALA A 84 -3.32 9.03 -15.67
N ARG A 85 -2.04 8.78 -15.93
CA ARG A 85 -1.32 9.35 -17.07
C ARG A 85 -1.92 8.91 -18.42
N GLU A 86 -2.28 7.64 -18.57
CA GLU A 86 -2.97 7.14 -19.78
C GLU A 86 -4.29 7.88 -20.06
N LEU A 87 -4.99 8.32 -19.01
CA LEU A 87 -6.26 9.04 -19.11
C LEU A 87 -6.10 10.57 -19.08
N GLY A 88 -4.87 11.09 -19.07
CA GLY A 88 -4.59 12.53 -19.00
C GLY A 88 -4.98 13.19 -17.68
N LEU A 89 -5.00 12.43 -16.58
CA LEU A 89 -5.34 12.91 -15.24
C LEU A 89 -4.09 13.22 -14.42
N ALA A 90 -4.23 14.17 -13.49
CA ALA A 90 -3.22 14.42 -12.47
C ALA A 90 -3.43 13.50 -11.25
N ALA A 91 -2.37 12.82 -10.82
CA ALA A 91 -2.33 12.03 -9.60
C ALA A 91 -1.25 12.56 -8.65
N ARG A 92 -1.52 12.60 -7.34
CA ARG A 92 -0.54 13.00 -6.32
C ARG A 92 -0.44 11.96 -5.21
N ARG A 93 0.77 11.69 -4.72
CA ARG A 93 1.01 10.78 -3.59
C ARG A 93 1.26 11.55 -2.31
N PHE A 94 0.68 11.07 -1.21
CA PHE A 94 1.03 11.45 0.15
C PHE A 94 1.34 10.18 0.94
N ASP A 95 2.54 10.10 1.52
CA ASP A 95 2.93 8.97 2.37
C ASP A 95 2.84 9.35 3.84
N LYS A 96 2.18 8.50 4.64
CA LYS A 96 2.33 8.55 6.09
C LYS A 96 3.76 8.17 6.45
N GLN A 97 4.45 9.02 7.21
CA GLN A 97 5.74 8.69 7.80
C GLN A 97 5.47 7.81 9.03
N GLY A 98 5.91 6.55 8.99
CA GLY A 98 5.88 5.64 10.13
C GLY A 98 4.49 5.25 10.68
N MET A 99 4.50 4.34 11.66
CA MET A 99 3.44 4.24 12.67
C MET A 99 3.94 5.01 13.88
N ASP A 100 3.84 6.33 13.87
CA ASP A 100 4.26 7.12 15.04
C ASP A 100 3.36 6.73 16.21
N ILE A 101 3.95 6.05 17.20
CA ILE A 101 3.30 5.63 18.44
C ILE A 101 2.74 6.85 19.19
N GLU A 102 3.34 8.03 18.97
CA GLU A 102 2.92 9.32 19.52
C GLU A 102 1.58 9.83 18.96
N ASP A 103 1.15 9.34 17.79
CA ASP A 103 -0.11 9.72 17.14
C ASP A 103 -1.35 9.09 17.82
N ARG A 104 -1.15 8.13 18.74
CA ARG A 104 -2.22 7.57 19.58
C ARG A 104 -2.77 8.57 20.60
N GLU A 105 -1.99 9.58 20.98
CA GLU A 105 -2.38 10.55 22.02
C GLU A 105 -3.05 11.82 21.47
N GLY A 106 -3.17 11.96 20.14
CA GLY A 106 -3.94 13.05 19.50
C GLY A 106 -3.41 14.47 19.76
N LYS A 107 -2.15 14.62 20.21
CA LYS A 107 -1.57 15.92 20.62
C LYS A 107 -1.10 16.79 19.46
N THR A 108 -0.87 16.22 18.29
CA THR A 108 -0.52 16.94 17.05
C THR A 108 -1.71 16.89 16.09
N PRO A 109 -2.07 17.99 15.39
CA PRO A 109 -3.04 17.87 14.31
C PRO A 109 -2.42 16.94 13.26
N ASP A 110 -3.07 15.80 13.05
CA ASP A 110 -2.64 14.77 12.11
C ASP A 110 -2.28 15.45 10.77
N ALA A 111 -1.04 15.25 10.33
CA ALA A 111 -0.55 15.79 9.06
C ALA A 111 -1.47 15.36 7.90
N ALA A 112 -2.08 14.17 8.01
CA ALA A 112 -3.10 13.71 7.08
C ALA A 112 -4.36 14.59 7.13
N ALA A 113 -4.84 14.97 8.32
CA ALA A 113 -6.00 15.86 8.44
C ALA A 113 -5.76 17.25 7.83
N ARG A 114 -4.56 17.82 8.01
CA ARG A 114 -4.18 19.08 7.32
C ARG A 114 -4.11 18.90 5.82
N TRP A 115 -3.52 17.81 5.35
CA TRP A 115 -3.41 17.49 3.93
C TRP A 115 -4.79 17.31 3.29
N LEU A 116 -5.68 16.53 3.90
CA LEU A 116 -7.07 16.29 3.44
C LEU A 116 -7.86 17.59 3.28
N ARG A 117 -7.71 18.55 4.21
CA ARG A 117 -8.41 19.85 4.14
C ARG A 117 -8.00 20.70 2.94
N ASN A 118 -6.79 20.50 2.41
CA ASN A 118 -6.21 21.28 1.32
C ASN A 118 -6.29 20.58 -0.04
N LEU A 119 -6.99 19.44 -0.14
CA LEU A 119 -7.22 18.78 -1.41
C LEU A 119 -8.20 19.58 -2.27
N GLU A 120 -7.89 19.65 -3.56
CA GLU A 120 -8.79 20.19 -4.58
C GLU A 120 -10.08 19.36 -4.63
N LYS A 121 -11.24 19.96 -4.91
CA LYS A 121 -12.52 19.24 -4.87
C LYS A 121 -13.20 19.29 -6.24
N PRO A 122 -13.80 18.18 -6.73
CA PRO A 122 -13.85 16.85 -6.10
C PRO A 122 -12.56 16.05 -6.32
N THR A 123 -11.97 15.51 -5.25
CA THR A 123 -10.83 14.58 -5.31
C THR A 123 -11.25 13.18 -4.89
N ALA A 124 -10.73 12.17 -5.58
CA ALA A 124 -10.76 10.79 -5.13
C ALA A 124 -9.44 10.41 -4.46
N ILE A 125 -9.53 9.61 -3.39
CA ILE A 125 -8.42 9.10 -2.57
C ILE A 125 -8.39 7.59 -2.67
#